data_AF-A0A535M3I7-F1
#
_entry.id   AF-A0A535M3I7-F1
#
_cell.length_a   1.000
_cell.length_b   1.000
_cell.length_c   1.000
_cell.angle_alpha   90.00
_cell.angle_beta   90.00
_cell.angle_gamma   90.00
#
_symmetry.space_group_name_H-M   'P 1'
#
loop_
_entity.id
_entity.type
_entity.pdbx_description
1 polymer ?
#
loop_
_entity_poly.entity_id
_entity_poly.type
_entity_poly.pdbx_seq_one_letter_code
_entity_poly.pdbx_strand_id
1 'polypeptide(L)'
;FEYVDDNGQLSTVESADVNEYLRQVSGSGFTAKDFRTWAGTVFAMDALKGLGEAENQTKAKKNIGQAIEIAAEHLGNTKTICRKCYVHPAV
;
A
#
# COMPACT_ATOMS: atom_id res chain seq x y z
N PHE A 1 14.66 11.85 -5.07
CA PHE A 1 15.80 11.16 -4.45
C PHE A 1 16.97 11.31 -5.40
N GLU A 2 18.15 11.60 -4.89
CA GLU A 2 19.35 11.85 -5.70
C GLU A 2 20.54 11.15 -5.04
N TYR A 3 21.52 10.77 -5.83
CA TYR A 3 22.77 10.19 -5.37
C TYR A 3 23.94 10.73 -6.19
N VAL A 4 25.15 10.65 -5.64
CA VAL A 4 26.37 10.94 -6.38
C VAL A 4 26.88 9.60 -6.92
N ASP A 5 27.09 9.53 -8.24
CA ASP A 5 27.59 8.33 -8.90
C ASP A 5 29.10 8.15 -8.73
N ASP A 6 29.65 7.05 -9.25
CA ASP A 6 31.08 6.73 -9.17
C ASP A 6 31.98 7.76 -9.89
N ASN A 7 31.42 8.60 -10.76
CA ASN A 7 32.14 9.67 -11.45
C ASN A 7 32.05 11.03 -10.72
N GLY A 8 31.37 11.08 -9.57
CA GLY A 8 31.14 12.30 -8.82
C GLY A 8 30.02 13.18 -9.38
N GLN A 9 29.20 12.67 -10.31
CA GLN A 9 28.03 13.39 -10.85
C GLN A 9 26.78 13.14 -10.03
N LEU A 10 25.96 14.18 -9.89
CA LEU A 10 24.65 14.08 -9.25
C LEU A 10 23.66 13.41 -10.22
N SER A 11 23.10 12.29 -9.80
CA SER A 11 22.14 11.49 -10.55
C SER A 11 20.79 11.45 -9.83
N THR A 12 19.70 11.59 -10.58
CA THR A 12 18.33 11.45 -10.06
C THR A 12 17.92 9.99 -10.02
N VAL A 13 17.23 9.56 -8.96
CA VAL A 13 16.60 8.24 -8.89
C VAL A 13 15.18 8.34 -9.46
N GLU A 14 14.92 7.61 -10.53
CA GLU A 14 13.63 7.52 -11.18
C GLU A 14 12.82 6.29 -10.71
N SER A 15 11.55 6.23 -11.11
CA SER A 15 10.69 5.07 -10.81
C SER A 15 11.19 3.78 -11.46
N ALA A 16 11.88 3.87 -12.60
CA ALA A 16 12.45 2.70 -13.27
C ALA A 16 13.56 2.07 -12.41
N ASP A 17 14.43 2.88 -11.81
CA ASP A 17 15.53 2.44 -10.94
C ASP A 17 15.01 1.69 -9.73
N VAL A 18 13.98 2.23 -9.08
CA VAL A 18 13.35 1.59 -7.90
C VAL A 18 12.76 0.24 -8.28
N ASN A 19 12.00 0.17 -9.38
CA ASN A 19 11.38 -1.09 -9.79
C ASN A 19 12.42 -2.12 -10.25
N GLU A 20 13.52 -1.67 -10.85
CA GLU A 20 14.62 -2.55 -11.23
C GLU A 20 15.31 -3.14 -10.01
N TYR A 21 15.62 -2.30 -9.02
CA TYR A 21 16.13 -2.76 -7.75
C TYR A 21 15.21 -3.79 -7.08
N LEU A 22 13.89 -3.52 -7.02
CA LEU A 22 12.91 -4.43 -6.42
C LEU A 22 12.85 -5.79 -7.13
N ARG A 23 12.94 -5.83 -8.46
CA ARG A 23 13.02 -7.08 -9.23
C ARG A 23 14.27 -7.88 -8.88
N GLN A 24 15.42 -7.21 -8.83
CA GLN A 24 16.70 -7.86 -8.53
C GLN A 24 16.71 -8.47 -7.14
N VAL A 25 16.27 -7.74 -6.10
CA VAL A 25 16.30 -8.23 -4.72
C VAL A 25 15.21 -9.25 -4.40
N SER A 26 14.05 -9.17 -5.06
CA SER A 26 12.96 -10.12 -4.83
C SER A 26 13.07 -11.40 -5.66
N GLY A 27 13.90 -11.40 -6.72
CA GLY A 27 13.99 -12.52 -7.67
C GLY A 27 12.67 -12.81 -8.41
N SER A 28 11.72 -11.88 -8.39
CA SER A 28 10.36 -12.03 -8.90
C SER A 28 9.89 -10.74 -9.57
N GLY A 29 8.80 -10.82 -10.34
CA GLY A 29 8.22 -9.69 -11.06
C GLY A 29 7.48 -8.66 -10.21
N PHE A 30 7.86 -8.48 -8.93
CA PHE A 30 7.24 -7.49 -8.05
C PHE A 30 7.67 -6.08 -8.41
N THR A 31 6.74 -5.15 -8.21
CA THR A 31 6.89 -3.72 -8.47
C THR A 31 6.57 -2.93 -7.22
N ALA A 32 6.91 -1.64 -7.21
CA ALA A 32 6.54 -0.72 -6.13
C ALA A 32 5.01 -0.67 -5.90
N LYS A 33 4.20 -0.95 -6.93
CA LYS A 33 2.73 -1.03 -6.80
C LYS A 33 2.32 -2.20 -5.93
N ASP A 34 2.96 -3.35 -6.06
CA ASP A 34 2.62 -4.55 -5.28
C ASP A 34 2.85 -4.31 -3.78
N PHE A 35 3.92 -3.61 -3.43
CA PHE A 35 4.15 -3.17 -2.05
C PHE A 35 3.07 -2.23 -1.54
N ARG A 36 2.55 -1.31 -2.39
CA ARG A 36 1.42 -0.45 -2.01
C ARG A 36 0.13 -1.25 -1.81
N THR A 37 -0.12 -2.28 -2.61
CA THR A 37 -1.28 -3.18 -2.45
C THR A 37 -1.15 -4.06 -1.20
N TRP A 38 0.04 -4.58 -0.92
CA TRP A 38 0.29 -5.31 0.31
C TRP A 38 0.11 -4.39 1.54
N ALA A 39 0.71 -3.20 1.52
CA ALA A 39 0.60 -2.23 2.61
C ALA A 39 -0.85 -1.78 2.83
N GLY A 40 -1.60 -1.47 1.76
CA GLY A 40 -3.02 -1.11 1.87
C GLY A 40 -3.86 -2.20 2.56
N THR A 41 -3.59 -3.45 2.22
CA THR A 41 -4.24 -4.62 2.86
C THR A 41 -3.85 -4.75 4.33
N VAL A 42 -2.57 -4.59 4.66
CA VAL A 42 -2.08 -4.63 6.05
C VAL A 42 -2.68 -3.51 6.90
N PHE A 43 -2.74 -2.28 6.39
CA PHE A 43 -3.35 -1.15 7.10
C PHE A 43 -4.85 -1.36 7.32
N ALA A 44 -5.57 -1.88 6.33
CA ALA A 44 -6.98 -2.20 6.49
C ALA A 44 -7.21 -3.28 7.55
N MET A 45 -6.39 -4.34 7.54
CA MET A 45 -6.45 -5.41 8.53
C MET A 45 -6.16 -4.92 9.95
N ASP A 46 -5.12 -4.09 10.12
CA ASP A 46 -4.74 -3.53 11.42
C ASP A 46 -5.84 -2.58 11.95
N ALA A 47 -6.40 -1.74 11.08
CA ALA A 47 -7.52 -0.89 11.43
C ALA A 47 -8.77 -1.69 11.83
N LEU A 48 -9.10 -2.77 11.10
CA LEU A 48 -10.19 -3.67 11.46
C LEU A 48 -9.97 -4.30 12.84
N LYS A 49 -8.75 -4.77 13.11
CA LYS A 49 -8.38 -5.32 14.41
C LYS A 49 -8.59 -4.29 15.54
N GLY A 50 -8.20 -3.04 15.32
CA GLY A 50 -8.41 -1.95 16.28
C GLY A 50 -9.89 -1.58 16.51
N LEU A 51 -10.75 -1.75 15.49
CA LEU A 51 -12.19 -1.49 15.58
C LEU A 51 -12.97 -2.60 16.32
N GLY A 52 -12.36 -3.77 16.50
CA GLY A 52 -12.93 -4.91 17.22
C GLY A 52 -14.05 -5.63 16.47
N GLU A 53 -14.58 -6.67 17.12
CA GLU A 53 -15.69 -7.46 16.59
C GLU A 53 -16.96 -6.60 16.46
N ALA A 54 -17.70 -6.84 15.38
CA ALA A 54 -18.95 -6.14 15.13
C ALA A 54 -20.13 -6.92 15.70
N GLU A 55 -21.02 -6.23 16.42
CA GLU A 55 -22.23 -6.81 17.02
C GLU A 55 -23.26 -7.30 15.97
N ASN A 56 -23.20 -6.72 14.76
CA ASN A 56 -24.12 -7.05 13.68
C ASN A 56 -23.54 -6.69 12.30
N GLN A 57 -24.22 -7.14 11.25
CA GLN A 57 -23.80 -6.93 9.86
C GLN A 57 -23.71 -5.46 9.44
N THR A 58 -24.56 -4.58 10.00
CA THR A 58 -24.51 -3.15 9.70
C THR A 58 -23.24 -2.51 10.28
N LYS A 59 -22.91 -2.85 11.53
CA LYS A 59 -21.68 -2.41 12.19
C LYS A 59 -20.44 -2.99 11.49
N ALA A 60 -20.49 -4.25 11.04
CA ALA A 60 -19.40 -4.87 10.28
C ALA A 60 -19.10 -4.10 8.98
N LYS A 61 -20.13 -3.80 8.18
CA LYS A 61 -19.98 -2.99 6.95
C LYS A 61 -19.44 -1.59 7.23
N LYS A 62 -19.86 -0.96 8.33
CA LYS A 62 -19.33 0.34 8.77
C LYS A 62 -17.85 0.24 9.13
N ASN A 63 -17.45 -0.78 9.90
CA ASN A 63 -16.07 -1.00 10.31
C ASN A 63 -15.16 -1.25 9.08
N ILE A 64 -15.57 -2.08 8.12
CA ILE A 64 -14.85 -2.28 6.85
C ILE A 64 -14.71 -0.96 6.09
N GLY A 65 -15.79 -0.18 6.04
CA GLY A 65 -15.76 1.16 5.45
C GLY A 65 -14.72 2.07 6.10
N GLN A 66 -14.63 2.08 7.43
CA GLN A 66 -13.68 2.90 8.18
C GLN A 66 -12.24 2.41 8.02
N ALA A 67 -12.01 1.10 8.05
CA ALA A 67 -10.69 0.52 7.86
C ALA A 67 -10.08 0.84 6.48
N ILE A 68 -10.89 0.77 5.42
CA ILE A 68 -10.47 1.15 4.07
C ILE A 68 -10.15 2.65 3.97
N GLU A 69 -10.86 3.48 4.74
CA GLU A 69 -10.63 4.93 4.79
C GLU A 69 -9.28 5.25 5.44
N ILE A 70 -8.97 4.60 6.57
CA ILE A 70 -7.66 4.68 7.24
C ILE A 70 -6.54 4.21 6.29
N ALA A 71 -6.72 3.07 5.61
CA ALA A 71 -5.74 2.61 4.63
C ALA A 71 -5.55 3.60 3.46
N ALA A 72 -6.63 4.26 3.03
CA ALA A 72 -6.59 5.26 1.96
C ALA A 72 -5.79 6.50 2.38
N GLU A 73 -5.97 6.97 3.61
CA GLU A 73 -5.20 8.07 4.21
C GLU A 73 -3.70 7.76 4.23
N HIS A 74 -3.31 6.57 4.70
CA HIS A 74 -1.90 6.14 4.71
C HIS A 74 -1.28 6.08 3.31
N LEU A 75 -2.05 5.65 2.31
CA LEU A 75 -1.56 5.52 0.94
C LEU A 75 -1.65 6.82 0.11
N GLY A 76 -2.27 7.88 0.65
CA GLY A 76 -2.53 9.13 -0.06
C GLY A 76 -3.52 8.98 -1.23
N ASN A 77 -4.49 8.07 -1.12
CA ASN A 77 -5.50 7.81 -2.16
C ASN A 77 -6.91 8.14 -1.67
N THR A 78 -7.88 8.23 -2.59
CA THR A 78 -9.29 8.24 -2.20
C THR A 78 -9.72 6.86 -1.71
N LYS A 79 -10.73 6.81 -0.84
CA LYS A 79 -11.36 5.58 -0.36
C LYS A 79 -11.76 4.63 -1.49
N THR A 80 -12.34 5.17 -2.55
CA THR A 80 -12.78 4.40 -3.72
C THR A 80 -11.60 3.75 -4.45
N ILE A 81 -10.52 4.50 -4.67
CA ILE A 81 -9.31 3.98 -5.32
C ILE A 81 -8.62 2.94 -4.43
N CYS A 82 -8.52 3.22 -3.12
CA CYS A 82 -7.94 2.30 -2.15
C CYS A 82 -8.69 0.95 -2.15
N ARG A 83 -10.01 0.99 -2.02
CA ARG A 83 -10.88 -0.20 -2.06
C ARG A 83 -10.69 -1.00 -3.34
N LYS A 84 -10.62 -0.33 -4.49
CA LYS A 84 -10.59 -1.01 -5.80
C LYS A 84 -9.22 -1.59 -6.15
N CYS A 85 -8.14 -0.93 -5.72
CA CYS A 85 -6.80 -1.18 -6.28
C CYS A 85 -5.76 -1.63 -5.25
N TYR A 86 -5.98 -1.36 -3.96
CA TYR A 86 -4.92 -1.47 -2.94
C TYR A 86 -5.29 -2.30 -1.71
N VAL A 87 -6.57 -2.58 -1.47
CA VAL A 87 -7.01 -3.47 -0.39
C VAL A 87 -7.50 -4.78 -0.99
N HIS A 88 -6.95 -5.91 -0.54
CA HIS A 88 -7.42 -7.22 -0.96
C HIS A 88 -8.87 -7.45 -0.48
N PRO A 89 -9.81 -7.89 -1.33
CA PRO A 89 -11.24 -7.95 -1.00
C PRO A 89 -11.63 -9.01 0.04
N ALA A 90 -10.70 -9.89 0.42
CA ALA A 90 -10.91 -10.86 1.50
C ALA A 90 -10.64 -10.30 2.91
N VAL A 91 -10.08 -9.09 3.00
CA VAL A 91 -10.01 -8.29 4.24
C VAL A 91 -11.25 -7.41 4.31
#